data_AF-A0A954M738-F1
#
_entry.id   AF-A0A954M738-F1
#
_cell.length_a   1.000
_cell.length_b   1.000
_cell.length_c   1.000
_cell.angle_alpha   90.00
_cell.angle_beta   90.00
_cell.angle_gamma   90.00
#
_symmetry.space_group_name_H-M   'P 1'
#
loop_
_entity.id
_entity.type
_entity.pdbx_description
1 polymer ?
#
loop_
_entity_poly.entity_id
_entity_poly.type
_entity_poly.pdbx_seq_one_letter_code
_entity_poly.pdbx_strand_id
1 'polypeptide(L)'
;MSSSPAQNGEEFLDLLAEKDEMIQALTARLEETADQLDRLQRMGADRIHNLDSGGTDARALNTRVGALLDLVDDAQPIERLDRIEQNLSDILGLLEQGGSAAPAASRERSSSSRAESRPSDSRSNDKPAARPAERPSAPAAKDDGEDFWEAAKRRLMGITDDDSQEDQGSANASAPSSEPAATASTPTASAGSSSSDSSAQVTPQPAPAIIEPVLEVDPPAPLDEKATIEELQTGVSERDQYIQYLIGRLRQVQQVSFPQDWSVLAEAPAEFQTALEKLRNDLEEQLRKAELSNALERASLGRERAKLFQVKQQLEQQIRQLTKTPTPAEQNEGSRLKSFFGRSKD
;
A
#
# COMPACT_ATOMS: atom_id res chain seq x y z
N MET A 1 0.00 4.33 -53.39
CA MET A 1 0.36 5.63 -52.78
C MET A 1 1.22 5.30 -51.58
N SER A 2 2.54 5.30 -51.79
CA SER A 2 3.51 4.92 -50.76
C SER A 2 3.93 6.20 -50.04
N SER A 3 3.60 6.34 -48.75
CA SER A 3 4.10 7.46 -47.94
C SER A 3 5.62 7.46 -47.98
N SER A 4 6.19 8.61 -48.33
CA SER A 4 7.62 8.75 -48.55
C SER A 4 8.35 8.67 -47.21
N PRO A 5 9.46 7.91 -47.08
CA PRO A 5 10.18 7.75 -45.82
C PRO A 5 10.67 9.08 -45.20
N ALA A 6 10.75 10.15 -46.00
CA ALA A 6 11.05 11.49 -45.51
C ALA A 6 9.92 12.11 -44.67
N GLN A 7 8.65 11.81 -44.96
CA GLN A 7 7.51 12.39 -44.23
C GLN A 7 7.39 11.81 -42.82
N ASN A 8 7.69 10.51 -42.66
CA ASN A 8 7.70 9.87 -41.34
C ASN A 8 8.80 10.43 -40.42
N GLY A 9 9.88 10.96 -40.99
CA GLY A 9 10.96 11.60 -40.24
C GLY A 9 10.54 12.96 -39.67
N GLU A 10 9.81 13.77 -40.45
CA GLU A 10 9.28 15.05 -39.99
C GLU A 10 8.21 14.85 -38.91
N GLU A 11 7.26 13.92 -39.10
CA GLU A 11 6.26 13.61 -38.08
C GLU A 11 6.88 13.14 -36.75
N PHE A 12 8.00 12.42 -36.80
CA PHE A 12 8.70 11.99 -35.59
C PHE A 12 9.41 13.13 -34.87
N LEU A 13 9.94 14.11 -35.61
CA LEU A 13 10.55 15.32 -35.04
C LEU A 13 9.49 16.22 -34.38
N ASP A 14 8.33 16.36 -35.00
CA ASP A 14 7.21 17.11 -34.41
C ASP A 14 6.69 16.45 -33.13
N LEU A 15 6.57 15.11 -33.13
CA LEU A 15 6.17 14.36 -31.93
C LEU A 15 7.21 14.45 -30.80
N LEU A 16 8.50 14.51 -31.13
CA LEU A 16 9.57 14.73 -30.15
C LEU A 16 9.48 16.13 -29.55
N ALA A 17 9.23 17.15 -30.37
CA ALA A 17 9.07 18.52 -29.89
C ALA A 17 7.85 18.65 -28.97
N GLU A 18 6.71 18.04 -29.31
CA GLU A 18 5.51 18.02 -28.48
C GLU A 18 5.76 17.31 -27.14
N LYS A 19 6.51 16.21 -27.16
CA LYS A 19 6.91 15.51 -25.94
C LYS A 19 7.82 16.35 -25.05
N ASP A 20 8.81 17.02 -25.63
CA ASP A 20 9.70 17.90 -24.89
C ASP A 20 8.94 19.09 -24.27
N GLU A 21 7.96 19.64 -24.98
CA GLU A 21 7.06 20.68 -24.46
C GLU A 21 6.21 20.16 -23.29
N MET A 22 5.63 18.96 -23.42
CA MET A 22 4.85 18.34 -22.34
C MET A 22 5.72 18.03 -21.11
N ILE A 23 6.95 17.56 -21.31
CA ILE A 23 7.91 17.33 -20.22
C ILE A 23 8.22 18.65 -19.51
N GLN A 24 8.50 19.73 -20.24
CA GLN A 24 8.74 21.05 -19.66
C GLN A 24 7.54 21.55 -18.85
N ALA A 25 6.32 21.39 -19.37
CA ALA A 25 5.10 21.79 -18.65
C ALA A 25 4.90 20.98 -17.35
N LEU A 26 5.16 19.67 -17.39
CA LEU A 26 5.08 18.81 -16.20
C LEU A 26 6.16 19.15 -15.17
N THR A 27 7.39 19.44 -15.61
CA THR A 27 8.49 19.86 -14.72
C THR A 27 8.16 21.19 -14.05
N ALA A 28 7.67 22.18 -14.78
CA ALA A 28 7.27 23.48 -14.21
C ALA A 28 6.16 23.33 -13.17
N ARG A 29 5.17 22.46 -13.42
CA ARG A 29 4.10 22.17 -12.46
C ARG A 29 4.63 21.47 -11.20
N LEU A 30 5.59 20.56 -11.34
CA LEU A 30 6.22 19.90 -10.19
C LEU A 30 7.02 20.89 -9.34
N GLU A 31 7.77 21.80 -9.96
CA GLU A 31 8.48 22.88 -9.25
C GLU A 31 7.51 23.78 -8.48
N GLU A 32 6.39 24.20 -9.08
CA GLU A 32 5.38 25.00 -8.40
C GLU A 32 4.79 24.26 -7.18
N THR A 33 4.47 22.96 -7.33
CA THR A 33 3.96 22.17 -6.20
C THR A 33 5.00 21.95 -5.11
N ALA A 34 6.28 21.81 -5.47
CA ALA A 34 7.38 21.70 -4.51
C ALA A 34 7.56 23.02 -3.74
N ASP A 35 7.49 24.16 -4.41
CA ASP A 35 7.53 25.49 -3.78
C ASP A 35 6.32 25.72 -2.86
N GLN A 36 5.13 25.28 -3.26
CA GLN A 36 3.93 25.34 -2.40
C GLN A 36 4.11 24.49 -1.13
N LEU A 37 4.69 23.29 -1.26
CA LEU A 37 4.95 22.39 -0.15
C LEU A 37 6.06 22.92 0.76
N ASP A 38 7.14 23.50 0.21
CA ASP A 38 8.19 24.18 0.99
C ASP A 38 7.60 25.39 1.75
N ARG A 39 6.76 26.21 1.11
CA ARG A 39 6.04 27.30 1.78
C ARG A 39 5.16 26.79 2.91
N LEU A 40 4.40 25.71 2.71
CA LEU A 40 3.59 25.11 3.75
C LEU A 40 4.43 24.52 4.88
N GLN A 41 5.58 23.93 4.59
CA GLN A 41 6.50 23.41 5.60
C GLN A 41 7.15 24.53 6.40
N ARG A 42 7.60 25.61 5.75
CA ARG A 42 8.12 26.80 6.44
C ARG A 42 7.05 27.49 7.28
N MET A 43 5.84 27.70 6.73
CA MET A 43 4.70 28.29 7.45
C MET A 43 4.11 27.35 8.52
N GLY A 44 4.33 26.04 8.41
CA GLY A 44 3.88 25.02 9.35
C GLY A 44 4.86 24.84 10.51
N ALA A 45 6.16 24.89 10.23
CA ALA A 45 7.22 24.86 11.24
C ALA A 45 7.18 26.10 12.14
N ASP A 46 6.94 27.29 11.58
CA ASP A 46 6.82 28.53 12.36
C ASP A 46 5.56 28.58 13.24
N ARG A 47 4.52 27.79 12.93
CA ARG A 47 3.30 27.72 13.74
C ARG A 47 3.46 26.90 15.01
N ILE A 48 4.39 25.96 15.05
CA ILE A 48 4.60 25.12 16.24
C ILE A 48 5.28 25.92 17.36
N HIS A 49 6.07 26.95 17.03
CA HIS A 49 6.78 27.73 18.04
C HIS A 49 5.97 28.88 18.68
N ASN A 50 4.83 29.27 18.09
CA ASN A 50 3.95 30.32 18.64
C ASN A 50 2.74 29.77 19.43
N LEU A 51 2.63 28.46 19.61
CA LEU A 51 1.47 27.83 20.26
C LEU A 51 1.45 27.94 21.80
N ASP A 52 2.48 28.55 22.42
CA ASP A 52 2.55 28.72 23.88
C ASP A 52 1.89 30.04 24.36
N SER A 53 1.17 30.76 23.49
CA SER A 53 0.48 32.00 23.85
C SER A 53 -0.99 32.03 23.40
N GLY A 54 -1.88 31.49 24.26
CA GLY A 54 -3.18 32.12 24.52
C GLY A 54 -4.37 31.86 23.58
N GLY A 55 -4.93 30.64 23.63
CA GLY A 55 -6.34 30.47 24.01
C GLY A 55 -7.50 30.68 23.02
N THR A 56 -7.31 31.11 21.76
CA THR A 56 -8.46 31.31 20.83
C THR A 56 -8.64 30.23 19.76
N ASP A 57 -7.64 29.40 19.49
CA ASP A 57 -7.68 28.44 18.36
C ASP A 57 -8.29 27.07 18.69
N ALA A 58 -8.55 26.78 19.98
CA ALA A 58 -9.11 25.49 20.39
C ALA A 58 -10.48 25.21 19.75
N ARG A 59 -11.30 26.25 19.51
CA ARG A 59 -12.59 26.09 18.82
C ARG A 59 -12.42 25.81 17.34
N ALA A 60 -11.56 26.54 16.64
CA ALA A 60 -11.31 26.33 15.21
C ALA A 60 -10.69 24.95 14.94
N LEU A 61 -9.79 24.51 15.83
CA LEU A 61 -9.19 23.18 15.77
C LEU A 61 -10.25 22.10 16.04
N ASN A 62 -11.16 22.29 17.00
CA ASN A 62 -12.29 21.37 17.20
C ASN A 62 -13.24 21.33 15.99
N THR A 63 -13.53 22.46 15.34
CA THR A 63 -14.36 22.47 14.12
C THR A 63 -13.69 21.70 12.99
N ARG A 64 -12.37 21.85 12.84
CA ARG A 64 -11.60 21.15 11.81
C ARG A 64 -11.45 19.65 12.10
N VAL A 65 -11.24 19.28 13.37
CA VAL A 65 -11.23 17.88 13.80
C VAL A 65 -12.61 17.25 13.59
N GLY A 66 -13.70 17.98 13.86
CA GLY A 66 -15.06 17.54 13.55
C GLY A 66 -15.24 17.24 12.06
N ALA A 67 -14.89 18.19 11.19
CA ALA A 67 -14.99 17.99 9.74
C ALA A 67 -14.13 16.82 9.21
N LEU A 68 -12.97 16.56 9.83
CA LEU A 68 -12.14 15.41 9.49
C LEU A 68 -12.72 14.08 9.99
N LEU A 69 -13.37 14.09 11.16
CA LEU A 69 -14.07 12.91 11.67
C LEU A 69 -15.29 12.59 10.81
N ASP A 70 -16.08 13.60 10.40
CA ASP A 70 -17.20 13.43 9.48
C ASP A 70 -16.72 12.86 8.14
N LEU A 71 -15.60 13.36 7.60
CA LEU A 71 -15.01 12.83 6.38
C LEU A 71 -14.54 11.36 6.50
N VAL A 72 -14.03 10.98 7.69
CA VAL A 72 -13.57 9.61 7.96
C VAL A 72 -14.76 8.67 8.19
N ASP A 73 -15.81 9.12 8.86
CA ASP A 73 -17.06 8.38 8.98
C ASP A 73 -17.72 8.22 7.60
N ASP A 74 -17.75 9.25 6.76
CA ASP A 74 -18.27 9.15 5.38
C ASP A 74 -17.46 8.18 4.51
N ALA A 75 -16.15 8.07 4.75
CA ALA A 75 -15.29 7.15 4.01
C ALA A 75 -15.54 5.66 4.36
N GLN A 76 -16.23 5.38 5.47
CA GLN A 76 -16.54 4.02 5.98
C GLN A 76 -15.38 3.02 5.77
N PRO A 77 -14.17 3.32 6.29
CA PRO A 77 -12.98 2.53 5.98
C PRO A 77 -13.04 1.11 6.55
N ILE A 78 -13.83 0.90 7.62
CA ILE A 78 -13.99 -0.40 8.28
C ILE A 78 -14.79 -1.35 7.37
N GLU A 79 -15.93 -0.90 6.84
CA GLU A 79 -16.75 -1.70 5.93
C GLU A 79 -15.98 -2.07 4.65
N ARG A 80 -15.12 -1.16 4.16
CA ARG A 80 -14.25 -1.44 3.02
C ARG A 80 -13.20 -2.51 3.33
N LEU A 81 -12.64 -2.51 4.54
CA LEU A 81 -11.69 -3.52 4.97
C LEU A 81 -12.38 -4.88 5.15
N ASP A 82 -13.55 -4.95 5.78
CA ASP A 82 -14.33 -6.18 5.92
C ASP A 82 -14.64 -6.81 4.55
N ARG A 83 -14.97 -5.98 3.55
CA ARG A 83 -15.22 -6.44 2.18
C ARG A 83 -13.96 -6.97 1.50
N ILE A 84 -12.78 -6.38 1.78
CA ILE A 84 -11.50 -6.89 1.29
C ILE A 84 -11.18 -8.24 1.93
N GLU A 85 -11.42 -8.39 3.24
CA GLU A 85 -11.20 -9.64 3.96
C GLU A 85 -12.13 -10.77 3.45
N GLN A 86 -13.39 -10.45 3.15
CA GLN A 86 -14.30 -11.40 2.51
C GLN A 86 -13.83 -11.81 1.11
N ASN A 87 -13.43 -10.84 0.27
CA ASN A 87 -12.92 -11.15 -1.06
C ASN A 87 -11.64 -12.00 -1.03
N LEU A 88 -10.76 -11.77 -0.05
CA LEU A 88 -9.56 -12.59 0.14
C LEU A 88 -9.93 -14.01 0.57
N SER A 89 -10.93 -14.15 1.46
CA SER A 89 -11.43 -15.45 1.89
C SER A 89 -12.02 -16.25 0.72
N ASP A 90 -12.76 -15.59 -0.18
CA ASP A 90 -13.34 -16.20 -1.37
C ASP A 90 -12.27 -16.62 -2.37
N ILE A 91 -11.25 -15.78 -2.60
CA ILE A 91 -10.11 -16.11 -3.48
C ILE A 91 -9.34 -17.31 -2.93
N LEU A 92 -9.09 -17.34 -1.62
CA LEU A 92 -8.43 -18.47 -0.98
C LEU A 92 -9.27 -19.75 -1.08
N GLY A 93 -10.59 -19.68 -0.89
CA GLY A 93 -11.50 -20.80 -1.08
C GLY A 93 -11.52 -21.32 -2.52
N LEU A 94 -11.50 -20.43 -3.51
CA LEU A 94 -11.39 -20.79 -4.92
C LEU A 94 -10.03 -21.40 -5.28
N LEU A 95 -8.95 -20.95 -4.64
CA LEU A 95 -7.62 -21.51 -4.84
C LEU A 95 -7.51 -22.92 -4.23
N GLU A 96 -8.12 -23.13 -3.07
CA GLU A 96 -8.19 -24.43 -2.39
C GLU A 96 -9.06 -25.43 -3.18
N GLN A 97 -10.11 -24.95 -3.87
CA GLN A 97 -10.88 -25.77 -4.81
C GLN A 97 -10.22 -25.95 -6.19
N GLY A 98 -9.44 -24.98 -6.65
CA GLY A 98 -8.89 -24.93 -8.02
C GLY A 98 -7.46 -25.48 -8.18
N GLY A 99 -6.71 -25.69 -7.09
CA GLY A 99 -5.29 -26.07 -7.12
C GLY A 99 -4.93 -27.49 -7.59
N SER A 100 -5.88 -28.30 -8.08
CA SER A 100 -5.64 -29.73 -8.33
C SER A 100 -5.57 -30.18 -9.80
N ALA A 101 -5.71 -29.30 -10.80
CA ALA A 101 -5.63 -29.74 -12.20
C ALA A 101 -5.01 -28.71 -13.16
N ALA A 102 -3.72 -28.87 -13.46
CA ALA A 102 -3.06 -28.17 -14.56
C ALA A 102 -2.68 -29.17 -15.68
N PRO A 103 -3.20 -29.03 -16.92
CA PRO A 103 -2.74 -29.80 -18.06
C PRO A 103 -1.72 -29.01 -18.90
N ALA A 104 -0.73 -29.72 -19.42
CA ALA A 104 0.30 -29.22 -20.32
C ALA A 104 -0.06 -29.50 -21.80
N ALA A 105 0.38 -28.59 -22.69
CA ALA A 105 0.81 -28.80 -24.09
C ALA A 105 0.03 -28.11 -25.25
N SER A 106 0.82 -27.84 -26.31
CA SER A 106 0.52 -27.48 -27.72
C SER A 106 0.59 -25.97 -28.01
N ARG A 107 1.57 -25.35 -28.74
CA ARG A 107 2.55 -25.68 -29.80
C ARG A 107 1.96 -26.03 -31.18
N GLU A 108 1.77 -25.03 -32.05
CA GLU A 108 1.87 -25.11 -33.52
C GLU A 108 1.88 -23.69 -34.16
N ARG A 109 3.03 -23.23 -34.69
CA ARG A 109 3.37 -23.08 -36.12
C ARG A 109 2.58 -22.02 -36.90
N SER A 110 3.25 -20.91 -37.27
CA SER A 110 3.13 -20.27 -38.60
C SER A 110 4.27 -19.28 -38.89
N SER A 111 4.92 -19.52 -40.02
CA SER A 111 6.03 -18.78 -40.63
C SER A 111 5.53 -17.79 -41.68
N SER A 112 6.04 -16.56 -41.73
CA SER A 112 6.12 -15.77 -42.96
C SER A 112 7.13 -14.62 -42.85
N SER A 113 8.06 -14.63 -43.80
CA SER A 113 9.23 -13.79 -44.01
C SER A 113 8.93 -12.37 -44.51
N ARG A 114 9.73 -11.37 -44.11
CA ARG A 114 10.27 -10.35 -45.04
C ARG A 114 11.45 -9.57 -44.45
N ALA A 115 12.56 -9.59 -45.17
CA ALA A 115 13.81 -8.88 -44.93
C ALA A 115 13.76 -7.44 -45.44
N GLU A 116 14.58 -6.56 -44.84
CA GLU A 116 15.17 -5.27 -45.32
C GLU A 116 15.36 -4.38 -44.07
N SER A 117 16.43 -3.62 -43.79
CA SER A 117 17.79 -3.42 -44.27
C SER A 117 18.43 -2.46 -43.25
N ARG A 118 19.73 -2.58 -42.99
CA ARG A 118 20.53 -1.63 -42.19
C ARG A 118 20.51 -0.22 -42.82
N PRO A 119 20.84 0.83 -42.06
CA PRO A 119 22.23 1.29 -42.10
C PRO A 119 22.82 1.64 -40.74
N SER A 120 24.14 1.59 -40.71
CA SER A 120 25.03 1.87 -39.59
C SER A 120 25.36 3.36 -39.52
N ASP A 121 25.35 3.93 -38.31
CA ASP A 121 26.06 5.17 -37.93
C ASP A 121 26.43 5.02 -36.44
N SER A 122 27.68 4.68 -36.07
CA SER A 122 28.84 5.57 -35.98
C SER A 122 28.53 6.93 -35.36
N ARG A 123 28.54 7.01 -34.02
CA ARG A 123 28.95 8.24 -33.32
C ARG A 123 29.62 7.90 -31.97
N SER A 124 30.94 8.05 -32.02
CA SER A 124 31.84 8.34 -30.92
C SER A 124 31.29 9.42 -29.98
N ASN A 125 31.38 9.22 -28.67
CA ASN A 125 31.68 10.33 -27.78
C ASN A 125 32.52 9.86 -26.59
N ASP A 126 33.78 10.25 -26.64
CA ASP A 126 34.71 10.32 -25.52
C ASP A 126 34.21 11.26 -24.40
N LYS A 127 34.88 11.12 -23.24
CA LYS A 127 35.18 12.16 -22.22
C LYS A 127 34.26 12.20 -20.98
N PRO A 128 34.77 12.66 -19.81
CA PRO A 128 35.81 12.04 -18.99
C PRO A 128 35.37 11.86 -17.52
N ALA A 129 36.27 11.26 -16.74
CA ALA A 129 36.28 11.21 -15.29
C ALA A 129 35.87 12.51 -14.57
N ALA A 130 34.97 12.38 -13.59
CA ALA A 130 34.84 13.32 -12.48
C ALA A 130 34.41 12.58 -11.21
N ARG A 131 35.29 12.67 -10.20
CA ARG A 131 35.17 12.24 -8.82
C ARG A 131 34.11 13.08 -8.08
N PRO A 132 33.37 12.48 -7.12
CA PRO A 132 33.05 13.19 -5.88
C PRO A 132 33.44 12.31 -4.69
N ALA A 133 34.35 12.76 -3.83
CA ALA A 133 34.07 13.63 -2.70
C ALA A 133 33.38 12.86 -1.56
N GLU A 134 34.14 12.75 -0.49
CA GLU A 134 33.88 12.04 0.76
C GLU A 134 32.55 12.46 1.39
N ARG A 135 31.73 11.45 1.70
CA ARG A 135 30.56 11.60 2.59
C ARG A 135 31.03 11.48 4.04
N PRO A 136 30.69 12.43 4.94
CA PRO A 136 30.90 12.24 6.36
C PRO A 136 29.98 11.14 6.89
N SER A 137 30.58 10.18 7.60
CA SER A 137 29.92 9.07 8.29
C SER A 137 28.84 9.57 9.24
N ALA A 138 27.59 9.18 8.99
CA ALA A 138 26.51 9.30 9.96
C ALA A 138 26.67 8.21 11.05
N PRO A 139 26.41 8.51 12.33
CA PRO A 139 26.50 7.54 13.40
C PRO A 139 25.44 6.45 13.22
N ALA A 140 25.85 5.20 13.37
CA ALA A 140 25.01 4.02 13.36
C ALA A 140 23.91 4.15 14.41
N ALA A 141 22.68 4.45 13.98
CA ALA A 141 21.49 4.22 14.77
C ALA A 141 21.33 2.71 14.90
N LYS A 142 21.47 2.21 16.12
CA LYS A 142 21.14 0.83 16.45
C LYS A 142 19.65 0.63 16.21
N ASP A 143 19.38 -0.46 15.53
CA ASP A 143 18.09 -0.93 15.06
C ASP A 143 17.28 -1.48 16.24
N ASP A 144 16.84 -0.59 17.14
CA ASP A 144 16.04 -0.92 18.33
C ASP A 144 14.53 -0.76 18.03
N GLY A 145 14.12 -0.97 16.77
CA GLY A 145 12.75 -0.77 16.31
C GLY A 145 11.77 -1.83 16.83
N GLU A 146 12.26 -3.02 17.14
CA GLU A 146 11.46 -4.14 17.66
C GLU A 146 11.10 -3.95 19.15
N ASP A 147 12.03 -3.38 19.93
CA ASP A 147 11.86 -3.18 21.38
C ASP A 147 10.78 -2.15 21.72
N PHE A 148 10.59 -1.13 20.88
CA PHE A 148 9.57 -0.11 21.13
C PHE A 148 8.14 -0.67 21.04
N TRP A 149 7.88 -1.54 20.06
CA TRP A 149 6.56 -2.16 19.87
C TRP A 149 6.29 -3.23 20.91
N GLU A 150 7.28 -4.03 21.31
CA GLU A 150 7.11 -4.97 22.42
C GLU A 150 6.87 -4.24 23.74
N ALA A 151 7.57 -3.13 24.02
CA ALA A 151 7.36 -2.32 25.21
C ALA A 151 5.94 -1.70 25.24
N ALA A 152 5.47 -1.19 24.10
CA ALA A 152 4.10 -0.67 23.99
C ALA A 152 3.05 -1.78 24.18
N LYS A 153 3.31 -2.98 23.65
CA LYS A 153 2.43 -4.15 23.79
C LYS A 153 2.35 -4.65 25.24
N ARG A 154 3.48 -4.69 25.96
CA ARG A 154 3.50 -5.03 27.40
C ARG A 154 2.71 -4.03 28.24
N ARG A 155 2.87 -2.73 27.96
CA ARG A 155 2.12 -1.67 28.65
C ARG A 155 0.62 -1.73 28.38
N LEU A 156 0.21 -2.16 27.18
CA LEU A 156 -1.20 -2.30 26.80
C LEU A 156 -1.85 -3.55 27.41
N MET A 157 -1.10 -4.65 27.56
CA MET A 157 -1.59 -5.90 28.14
C MET A 157 -1.68 -5.86 29.67
N GLY A 158 -1.34 -4.74 30.32
CA GLY A 158 -1.38 -4.61 31.78
C GLY A 158 -0.38 -5.52 32.49
N ILE A 159 0.60 -6.06 31.75
CA ILE A 159 1.78 -6.72 32.32
C ILE A 159 2.70 -5.58 32.75
N THR A 160 2.34 -4.91 33.82
CA THR A 160 3.30 -4.14 34.61
C THR A 160 4.06 -5.16 35.45
N ASP A 161 5.36 -5.32 35.17
CA ASP A 161 6.31 -6.04 36.03
C ASP A 161 6.48 -5.26 37.36
N ASP A 162 5.39 -5.07 38.08
CA ASP A 162 5.31 -4.41 39.39
C ASP A 162 5.28 -5.50 40.48
N ASP A 163 6.29 -6.38 40.45
CA ASP A 163 6.51 -7.37 41.51
C ASP A 163 7.96 -7.90 41.56
N SER A 164 8.95 -7.04 41.31
CA SER A 164 10.35 -7.38 41.53
C SER A 164 11.17 -6.18 41.97
N GLN A 165 10.78 -5.60 43.10
CA GLN A 165 11.70 -4.78 43.89
C GLN A 165 11.53 -5.08 45.38
N GLU A 166 12.02 -6.25 45.81
CA GLU A 166 12.51 -6.43 47.18
C GLU A 166 13.63 -7.49 47.21
N ASP A 167 14.84 -6.97 47.45
CA ASP A 167 15.84 -7.50 48.36
C ASP A 167 16.98 -8.45 47.88
N GLN A 168 18.19 -8.03 48.28
CA GLN A 168 19.49 -8.71 48.37
C GLN A 168 20.24 -8.96 47.03
N GLY A 169 21.45 -8.45 46.80
CA GLY A 169 22.55 -8.21 47.74
C GLY A 169 23.51 -9.39 47.77
N SER A 170 24.39 -9.56 46.77
CA SER A 170 25.76 -10.08 46.95
C SER A 170 26.48 -10.30 45.63
N ALA A 171 27.73 -9.85 45.62
CA ALA A 171 28.76 -10.24 44.67
C ALA A 171 28.93 -11.76 44.64
N ASN A 172 29.11 -12.35 43.46
CA ASN A 172 30.16 -13.34 43.28
C ASN A 172 30.53 -13.53 41.80
N ALA A 173 31.83 -13.61 41.57
CA ALA A 173 32.43 -14.03 40.32
C ALA A 173 32.04 -15.47 39.97
N SER A 174 31.96 -15.79 38.67
CA SER A 174 32.62 -16.95 38.03
C SER A 174 32.03 -17.19 36.64
N ALA A 175 32.88 -17.03 35.62
CA ALA A 175 32.92 -17.95 34.48
C ALA A 175 33.36 -19.35 35.02
N PRO A 176 33.06 -20.51 34.39
CA PRO A 176 33.40 -20.77 32.99
C PRO A 176 32.47 -21.72 32.20
N SER A 177 32.69 -21.73 30.88
CA SER A 177 32.75 -22.89 29.96
C SER A 177 31.77 -24.06 30.11
N SER A 178 31.04 -24.38 29.04
CA SER A 178 30.97 -25.74 28.45
C SER A 178 30.18 -25.76 27.13
N GLU A 179 30.93 -26.04 26.06
CA GLU A 179 30.53 -26.82 24.88
C GLU A 179 29.88 -28.16 25.32
N PRO A 180 28.97 -28.78 24.54
CA PRO A 180 29.48 -29.75 23.57
C PRO A 180 28.68 -29.92 22.26
N ALA A 181 29.40 -30.55 21.34
CA ALA A 181 29.10 -31.09 20.03
C ALA A 181 27.81 -31.93 19.83
N ALA A 182 27.32 -31.83 18.59
CA ALA A 182 26.87 -32.89 17.68
C ALA A 182 25.77 -33.88 18.11
N THR A 183 24.75 -34.03 17.25
CA THR A 183 24.57 -35.26 16.46
C THR A 183 23.50 -35.10 15.38
N ALA A 184 23.79 -35.71 14.23
CA ALA A 184 22.97 -35.79 13.04
C ALA A 184 21.71 -36.63 13.24
N SER A 185 20.68 -36.39 12.41
CA SER A 185 19.74 -37.43 11.98
C SER A 185 19.08 -37.05 10.65
N THR A 186 19.64 -37.62 9.59
CA THR A 186 19.00 -37.90 8.31
C THR A 186 17.97 -39.01 8.50
N PRO A 187 16.80 -38.94 7.83
CA PRO A 187 16.16 -40.18 7.38
C PRO A 187 16.10 -40.27 5.86
N THR A 188 16.77 -41.33 5.42
CA THR A 188 16.78 -41.99 4.12
C THR A 188 15.40 -42.55 3.73
N ALA A 189 15.06 -42.34 2.46
CA ALA A 189 14.25 -43.14 1.52
C ALA A 189 13.04 -43.95 2.02
N SER A 190 11.91 -43.75 1.34
CA SER A 190 11.03 -44.87 0.99
C SER A 190 10.56 -44.75 -0.45
N ALA A 191 11.03 -45.69 -1.27
CA ALA A 191 10.57 -45.95 -2.60
C ALA A 191 9.19 -46.61 -2.54
N GLY A 192 8.20 -46.01 -3.20
CA GLY A 192 6.86 -46.55 -3.36
C GLY A 192 6.48 -46.57 -4.84
N SER A 193 6.84 -47.67 -5.50
CA SER A 193 6.38 -48.04 -6.83
C SER A 193 4.87 -48.30 -6.80
N SER A 194 4.10 -47.67 -7.69
CA SER A 194 2.72 -48.08 -8.01
C SER A 194 2.36 -47.62 -9.41
N SER A 195 2.72 -48.49 -10.36
CA SER A 195 2.11 -48.63 -11.67
C SER A 195 0.59 -48.79 -11.55
N SER A 196 -0.17 -47.95 -12.23
CA SER A 196 -1.58 -48.17 -12.53
C SER A 196 -1.85 -47.73 -13.96
N ASP A 197 -1.84 -48.73 -14.83
CA ASP A 197 -2.38 -48.75 -16.17
C ASP A 197 -3.83 -48.25 -16.14
N SER A 198 -4.12 -47.10 -16.76
CA SER A 198 -5.47 -46.58 -16.93
C SER A 198 -5.71 -46.29 -18.39
N SER A 199 -6.54 -47.15 -18.95
CA SER A 199 -7.04 -47.16 -20.31
C SER A 199 -7.58 -45.81 -20.74
N ALA A 200 -7.20 -45.42 -21.95
CA ALA A 200 -7.67 -44.27 -22.68
C ALA A 200 -9.21 -44.21 -22.73
N GLN A 201 -9.78 -43.24 -22.01
CA GLN A 201 -11.14 -42.79 -22.22
C GLN A 201 -11.07 -41.40 -22.87
N VAL A 202 -11.15 -41.39 -24.20
CA VAL A 202 -11.30 -40.18 -25.03
C VAL A 202 -12.59 -39.49 -24.61
N THR A 203 -12.47 -38.50 -23.75
CA THR A 203 -13.54 -37.57 -23.44
C THR A 203 -13.51 -36.44 -24.47
N PRO A 204 -14.65 -36.09 -25.09
CA PRO A 204 -14.72 -35.01 -26.05
C PRO A 204 -14.32 -33.70 -25.37
N GLN A 205 -13.23 -33.12 -25.86
CA GLN A 205 -12.72 -31.80 -25.52
C GLN A 205 -13.89 -30.79 -25.59
N PRO A 206 -14.28 -30.14 -24.47
CA PRO A 206 -15.28 -29.09 -24.52
C PRO A 206 -14.70 -27.97 -25.38
N ALA A 207 -15.45 -27.59 -26.43
CA ALA A 207 -15.13 -26.46 -27.28
C ALA A 207 -14.83 -25.23 -26.41
N PRO A 208 -13.85 -24.38 -26.79
CA PRO A 208 -13.54 -23.17 -26.03
C PRO A 208 -14.84 -22.40 -25.84
N ALA A 209 -15.25 -22.24 -24.58
CA ALA A 209 -16.41 -21.46 -24.23
C ALA A 209 -16.20 -20.09 -24.87
N ILE A 210 -17.04 -19.80 -25.87
CA ILE A 210 -17.15 -18.50 -26.50
C ILE A 210 -17.34 -17.54 -25.33
N ILE A 211 -16.31 -16.72 -25.07
CA ILE A 211 -16.36 -15.65 -24.09
C ILE A 211 -17.59 -14.84 -24.46
N GLU A 212 -18.67 -14.97 -23.68
CA GLU A 212 -19.88 -14.18 -23.91
C GLU A 212 -19.46 -12.72 -23.96
N PRO A 213 -19.92 -11.95 -24.98
CA PRO A 213 -19.57 -10.56 -25.09
C PRO A 213 -20.06 -9.86 -23.83
N VAL A 214 -19.11 -9.50 -22.97
CA VAL A 214 -19.34 -8.72 -21.77
C VAL A 214 -20.10 -7.47 -22.21
N LEU A 215 -21.35 -7.37 -21.77
CA LEU A 215 -22.22 -6.25 -22.07
C LEU A 215 -21.47 -4.96 -21.72
N GLU A 216 -21.26 -4.09 -22.71
CA GLU A 216 -20.65 -2.79 -22.50
C GLU A 216 -21.59 -1.98 -21.61
N VAL A 217 -21.15 -1.74 -20.37
CA VAL A 217 -21.83 -0.83 -19.44
C VAL A 217 -21.40 0.58 -19.80
N ASP A 218 -22.35 1.46 -20.06
CA ASP A 218 -22.05 2.87 -20.35
C ASP A 218 -21.51 3.58 -19.10
N PRO A 219 -20.57 4.53 -19.26
CA PRO A 219 -20.07 5.32 -18.13
C PRO A 219 -21.20 6.16 -17.51
N PRO A 220 -21.25 6.28 -16.17
CA PRO A 220 -22.27 7.09 -15.50
C PRO A 220 -22.18 8.56 -15.94
N ALA A 221 -23.33 9.20 -16.12
CA ALA A 221 -23.40 10.61 -16.51
C ALA A 221 -22.92 11.53 -15.37
N PRO A 222 -22.33 12.70 -15.69
CA PRO A 222 -21.98 13.68 -14.68
C PRO A 222 -23.24 14.21 -13.98
N LEU A 223 -23.21 14.24 -12.64
CA LEU A 223 -24.29 14.80 -11.83
C LEU A 223 -24.16 16.32 -11.73
N ASP A 224 -25.30 17.02 -11.75
CA ASP A 224 -25.35 18.47 -11.54
C ASP A 224 -25.05 18.85 -10.08
N GLU A 225 -24.45 20.03 -9.85
CA GLU A 225 -24.15 20.55 -8.50
C GLU A 225 -25.42 20.78 -7.64
N LYS A 226 -26.59 20.79 -8.26
CA LYS A 226 -27.90 20.94 -7.61
C LYS A 226 -28.64 19.61 -7.42
N ALA A 227 -27.97 18.49 -7.64
CA ALA A 227 -28.54 17.16 -7.48
C ALA A 227 -29.06 16.95 -6.05
N THR A 228 -30.21 16.29 -5.97
CA THR A 228 -30.81 15.88 -4.70
C THR A 228 -30.01 14.75 -4.05
N ILE A 229 -30.17 14.54 -2.75
CA ILE A 229 -29.44 13.50 -1.99
C ILE A 229 -29.69 12.10 -2.59
N GLU A 230 -30.91 11.83 -3.04
CA GLU A 230 -31.28 10.55 -3.67
C GLU A 230 -30.57 10.35 -5.02
N GLU A 231 -30.46 11.41 -5.82
CA GLU A 231 -29.71 11.38 -7.09
C GLU A 231 -28.21 11.18 -6.85
N LEU A 232 -27.65 11.79 -5.81
CA LEU A 232 -26.25 11.58 -5.41
C LEU A 232 -25.99 10.13 -4.98
N GLN A 233 -26.87 9.54 -4.17
CA GLN A 233 -26.76 8.13 -3.76
C GLN A 233 -26.84 7.17 -4.95
N THR A 234 -27.77 7.45 -5.87
CA THR A 234 -27.94 6.67 -7.09
C THR A 234 -26.70 6.75 -7.97
N GLY A 235 -26.19 7.96 -8.24
CA GLY A 235 -25.01 8.12 -9.07
C GLY A 235 -23.72 7.57 -8.44
N VAL A 236 -23.60 7.58 -7.10
CA VAL A 236 -22.52 6.85 -6.40
C VAL A 236 -22.62 5.34 -6.65
N SER A 237 -23.83 4.78 -6.57
CA SER A 237 -24.06 3.35 -6.80
C SER A 237 -23.74 2.95 -8.25
N GLU A 238 -24.18 3.75 -9.23
CA GLU A 238 -23.87 3.55 -10.65
C GLU A 238 -22.37 3.64 -10.94
N ARG A 239 -21.70 4.64 -10.35
CA ARG A 239 -20.24 4.79 -10.45
C ARG A 239 -19.51 3.58 -9.88
N ASP A 240 -19.93 3.09 -8.72
CA ASP A 240 -19.27 1.95 -8.08
C ASP A 240 -19.49 0.65 -8.86
N GLN A 241 -20.67 0.47 -9.48
CA GLN A 241 -20.92 -0.62 -10.43
C GLN A 241 -20.01 -0.51 -11.66
N TYR A 242 -19.87 0.69 -12.23
CA TYR A 242 -19.00 0.92 -13.38
C TYR A 242 -17.52 0.67 -13.04
N ILE A 243 -17.07 1.06 -11.85
CA ILE A 243 -15.72 0.75 -11.37
C ILE A 243 -15.51 -0.77 -11.26
N GLN A 244 -16.46 -1.51 -10.68
CA GLN A 244 -16.37 -2.96 -10.60
C GLN A 244 -16.33 -3.61 -11.98
N TYR A 245 -17.14 -3.11 -12.92
CA TYR A 245 -17.11 -3.51 -14.33
C TYR A 245 -15.73 -3.29 -14.95
N LEU A 246 -15.13 -2.10 -14.78
CA LEU A 246 -13.80 -1.79 -15.30
C LEU A 246 -12.72 -2.69 -14.69
N ILE A 247 -12.79 -2.97 -13.38
CA ILE A 247 -11.87 -3.91 -12.70
C ILE A 247 -12.01 -5.31 -13.29
N GLY A 248 -13.25 -5.79 -13.48
CA GLY A 248 -13.52 -7.09 -14.10
C GLY A 248 -12.95 -7.18 -15.51
N ARG A 249 -13.19 -6.16 -16.33
CA ARG A 249 -12.65 -6.06 -17.70
C ARG A 249 -11.13 -6.04 -17.70
N LEU A 250 -10.49 -5.28 -16.80
CA LEU A 250 -9.04 -5.19 -16.70
C LEU A 250 -8.43 -6.55 -16.30
N ARG A 251 -9.04 -7.24 -15.33
CA ARG A 251 -8.65 -8.61 -14.96
C ARG A 251 -8.82 -9.58 -16.12
N GLN A 252 -9.90 -9.48 -16.88
CA GLN A 252 -10.13 -10.32 -18.05
C GLN A 252 -9.08 -10.07 -19.14
N VAL A 253 -8.74 -8.80 -19.42
CA VAL A 253 -7.67 -8.44 -20.36
C VAL A 253 -6.31 -8.93 -19.88
N GLN A 254 -6.03 -8.87 -18.58
CA GLN A 254 -4.82 -9.46 -18.00
C GLN A 254 -4.81 -11.00 -18.10
N GLN A 255 -5.99 -11.62 -18.09
CA GLN A 255 -6.17 -13.06 -18.21
C GLN A 255 -6.10 -13.54 -19.66
N VAL A 256 -6.34 -12.65 -20.65
CA VAL A 256 -5.95 -12.91 -22.04
C VAL A 256 -4.43 -12.96 -22.06
N SER A 257 -3.93 -14.19 -22.00
CA SER A 257 -2.56 -14.54 -21.73
C SER A 257 -1.58 -13.78 -22.62
N PHE A 258 -0.58 -13.16 -21.99
CA PHE A 258 0.69 -12.88 -22.66
C PHE A 258 1.16 -14.16 -23.37
N PRO A 259 1.74 -14.09 -24.58
CA PRO A 259 2.23 -15.26 -25.29
C PRO A 259 3.09 -16.12 -24.36
N GLN A 260 2.59 -17.31 -23.98
CA GLN A 260 3.26 -18.20 -23.03
C GLN A 260 4.59 -18.74 -23.57
N ASP A 261 4.78 -18.66 -24.88
CA ASP A 261 5.98 -19.10 -25.57
C ASP A 261 7.07 -18.02 -25.53
N TRP A 262 7.59 -17.71 -24.33
CA TRP A 262 8.79 -16.89 -24.14
C TRP A 262 10.04 -17.49 -24.80
N SER A 263 9.99 -18.77 -25.16
CA SER A 263 11.01 -19.46 -25.92
C SER A 263 11.22 -18.88 -27.33
N VAL A 264 10.18 -18.31 -27.95
CA VAL A 264 10.29 -17.65 -29.27
C VAL A 264 11.05 -16.32 -29.16
N LEU A 265 11.01 -15.67 -28.00
CA LEU A 265 11.77 -14.44 -27.73
C LEU A 265 13.28 -14.72 -27.58
N ALA A 266 13.70 -15.94 -27.26
CA ALA A 266 15.11 -16.32 -27.23
C ALA A 266 15.75 -16.36 -28.63
N GLU A 267 14.94 -16.55 -29.68
CA GLU A 267 15.38 -16.50 -31.08
C GLU A 267 15.29 -15.08 -31.67
N ALA A 268 14.80 -14.09 -30.91
CA ALA A 268 14.71 -12.72 -31.38
C ALA A 268 16.12 -12.11 -31.61
N PRO A 269 16.29 -11.20 -32.60
CA PRO A 269 17.56 -10.50 -32.82
C PRO A 269 18.11 -9.86 -31.55
N ALA A 270 19.44 -9.86 -31.38
CA ALA A 270 20.12 -9.38 -30.16
C ALA A 270 19.74 -7.93 -29.78
N GLU A 271 19.46 -7.08 -30.77
CA GLU A 271 19.00 -5.71 -30.54
C GLU A 271 17.68 -5.67 -29.75
N PHE A 272 16.72 -6.54 -30.10
CA PHE A 272 15.46 -6.64 -29.36
C PHE A 272 15.65 -7.24 -27.97
N GLN A 273 16.58 -8.19 -27.80
CA GLN A 273 16.90 -8.72 -26.47
C GLN A 273 17.43 -7.63 -25.55
N THR A 274 18.36 -6.80 -26.03
CA THR A 274 18.89 -5.67 -25.24
C THR A 274 17.83 -4.61 -24.94
N ALA A 275 16.93 -4.33 -25.89
CA ALA A 275 15.83 -3.39 -25.67
C ALA A 275 14.81 -3.93 -24.65
N LEU A 276 14.48 -5.22 -24.72
CA LEU A 276 13.59 -5.89 -23.76
C LEU A 276 14.23 -5.96 -22.37
N GLU A 277 15.52 -6.24 -22.28
CA GLU A 277 16.25 -6.25 -21.01
C GLU A 277 16.29 -4.86 -20.38
N LYS A 278 16.54 -3.81 -21.20
CA LYS A 278 16.45 -2.43 -20.73
C LYS A 278 15.05 -2.08 -20.24
N LEU A 279 14.02 -2.38 -21.04
CA LEU A 279 12.63 -2.12 -20.66
C LEU A 279 12.23 -2.86 -19.38
N ARG A 280 12.68 -4.11 -19.24
CA ARG A 280 12.48 -4.90 -18.02
C ARG A 280 13.14 -4.22 -16.83
N ASN A 281 14.39 -3.81 -16.95
CA ASN A 281 15.11 -3.12 -15.87
C ASN A 281 14.43 -1.79 -15.49
N ASP A 282 13.97 -1.03 -16.49
CA ASP A 282 13.23 0.22 -16.29
C ASP A 282 11.90 -0.03 -15.54
N LEU A 283 11.16 -1.09 -15.92
CA LEU A 283 9.92 -1.49 -15.24
C LEU A 283 10.16 -2.00 -13.82
N GLU A 284 11.22 -2.80 -13.60
CA GLU A 284 11.62 -3.25 -12.27
C GLU A 284 12.00 -2.05 -11.37
N GLU A 285 12.69 -1.05 -11.91
CA GLU A 285 13.00 0.18 -11.18
C GLU A 285 11.74 1.00 -10.86
N GLN A 286 10.83 1.16 -11.81
CA GLN A 286 9.54 1.83 -11.60
C GLN A 286 8.70 1.12 -10.54
N LEU A 287 8.66 -0.21 -10.56
CA LEU A 287 7.97 -1.01 -9.55
C LEU A 287 8.58 -0.78 -8.17
N ARG A 288 9.91 -0.83 -8.02
CA ARG A 288 10.58 -0.51 -6.74
C ARG A 288 10.27 0.89 -6.24
N LYS A 289 10.25 1.90 -7.13
CA LYS A 289 9.88 3.28 -6.77
C LYS A 289 8.43 3.37 -6.28
N ALA A 290 7.51 2.70 -6.96
CA ALA A 290 6.09 2.67 -6.57
C ALA A 290 5.88 1.95 -5.23
N GLU A 291 6.57 0.83 -5.00
CA GLU A 291 6.55 0.11 -3.73
C GLU A 291 7.07 0.97 -2.56
N LEU A 292 8.18 1.67 -2.77
CA LEU A 292 8.74 2.59 -1.78
C LEU A 292 7.79 3.75 -1.48
N SER A 293 7.18 4.35 -2.52
CA SER A 293 6.16 5.40 -2.35
C SER A 293 4.97 4.91 -1.54
N ASN A 294 4.44 3.72 -1.86
CA ASN A 294 3.34 3.10 -1.12
C ASN A 294 3.71 2.78 0.33
N ALA A 295 4.94 2.32 0.58
CA ALA A 295 5.41 2.05 1.93
C ALA A 295 5.50 3.35 2.76
N LEU A 296 5.97 4.45 2.17
CA LEU A 296 6.01 5.75 2.82
C LEU A 296 4.60 6.28 3.12
N GLU A 297 3.67 6.14 2.17
CA GLU A 297 2.28 6.56 2.36
C GLU A 297 1.60 5.76 3.47
N ARG A 298 1.75 4.43 3.48
CA ARG A 298 1.26 3.56 4.56
C ARG A 298 1.86 3.94 5.91
N ALA A 299 3.15 4.25 5.97
CA ALA A 299 3.81 4.70 7.19
C ALA A 299 3.27 6.07 7.66
N SER A 300 3.01 7.01 6.73
CA SER A 300 2.41 8.31 7.04
C SER A 300 1.00 8.14 7.61
N LEU A 301 0.15 7.36 6.93
CA LEU A 301 -1.21 7.05 7.38
C LEU A 301 -1.19 6.34 8.74
N GLY A 302 -0.23 5.45 8.99
CA GLY A 302 -0.04 4.80 10.29
C GLY A 302 0.24 5.81 11.41
N ARG A 303 1.12 6.78 11.17
CA ARG A 303 1.43 7.86 12.13
C ARG A 303 0.24 8.78 12.36
N GLU A 304 -0.50 9.13 11.31
CA GLU A 304 -1.70 9.96 11.41
C GLU A 304 -2.81 9.24 12.19
N ARG A 305 -3.05 7.95 11.92
CA ARG A 305 -3.99 7.13 12.69
C ARG A 305 -3.60 7.04 14.17
N ALA A 306 -2.31 6.87 14.48
CA ALA A 306 -1.82 6.85 15.86
C ALA A 306 -2.06 8.20 16.57
N LYS A 307 -1.84 9.33 15.90
CA LYS A 307 -2.13 10.67 16.43
C LYS A 307 -3.63 10.86 16.68
N LEU A 308 -4.48 10.50 15.72
CA LEU A 308 -5.94 10.58 15.88
C LEU A 308 -6.43 9.72 17.04
N PHE A 309 -5.87 8.52 17.19
CA PHE A 309 -6.17 7.64 18.31
C PHE A 309 -5.79 8.27 19.66
N GLN A 310 -4.60 8.89 19.76
CA GLN A 310 -4.19 9.60 20.97
C GLN A 310 -5.11 10.78 21.31
N VAL A 311 -5.48 11.58 20.31
CA VAL A 311 -6.42 12.71 20.48
C VAL A 311 -7.79 12.20 20.94
N LYS A 312 -8.30 11.12 20.33
CA LYS A 312 -9.55 10.48 20.74
C LYS A 312 -9.51 10.04 22.20
N GLN A 313 -8.43 9.38 22.63
CA GLN A 313 -8.26 8.97 24.03
C GLN A 313 -8.23 10.17 24.99
N GLN A 314 -7.57 11.27 24.62
CA GLN A 314 -7.54 12.49 25.43
C GLN A 314 -8.94 13.12 25.55
N LEU A 315 -9.69 13.19 24.44
CA LEU A 315 -11.07 13.68 24.44
C LEU A 315 -11.98 12.80 25.29
N GLU A 316 -11.87 11.48 25.19
CA GLU A 316 -12.62 10.54 26.02
C GLU A 316 -12.31 10.73 27.52
N GLN A 317 -11.05 10.99 27.88
CA GLN A 317 -10.67 11.31 29.26
C GLN A 317 -11.26 12.64 29.73
N GLN A 318 -11.24 13.69 28.90
CA GLN A 318 -11.84 14.98 29.22
C GLN A 318 -13.37 14.88 29.38
N ILE A 319 -14.04 14.17 28.47
CA ILE A 319 -15.47 13.90 28.58
C ILE A 319 -15.76 13.14 29.88
N ARG A 320 -15.00 12.07 30.17
CA ARG A 320 -15.14 11.34 31.44
C ARG A 320 -14.94 12.22 32.67
N GLN A 321 -13.99 13.15 32.64
CA GLN A 321 -13.77 14.09 33.73
C GLN A 321 -14.96 15.05 33.90
N LEU A 322 -15.47 15.63 32.80
CA LEU A 322 -16.63 16.52 32.82
C LEU A 322 -17.90 15.79 33.27
N THR A 323 -18.15 14.57 32.79
CA THR A 323 -19.31 13.76 33.21
C THR A 323 -19.20 13.27 34.65
N LYS A 324 -17.97 13.10 35.18
CA LYS A 324 -17.74 12.70 36.57
C LYS A 324 -17.82 13.86 37.55
N THR A 325 -17.84 15.12 37.10
CA THR A 325 -18.14 16.22 38.01
C THR A 325 -19.58 16.03 38.50
N PRO A 326 -19.79 15.65 39.77
CA PRO A 326 -21.13 15.44 40.28
C PRO A 326 -21.82 16.79 40.26
N THR A 327 -22.99 16.85 39.63
CA THR A 327 -23.86 18.03 39.68
C THR A 327 -23.97 18.49 41.13
N PRO A 328 -23.56 19.74 41.47
CA PRO A 328 -23.47 20.20 42.86
C PRO A 328 -24.81 20.27 43.59
N ALA A 329 -25.91 19.96 42.91
CA ALA A 329 -27.24 19.82 43.49
C ALA A 329 -27.37 18.61 44.43
N GLU A 330 -26.69 17.48 44.18
CA GLU A 330 -26.87 16.26 45.00
C GLU A 330 -25.93 16.18 46.21
N GLN A 331 -24.77 16.85 46.18
CA GLN A 331 -23.83 16.82 47.31
C GLN A 331 -24.30 17.62 48.54
N ASN A 332 -25.23 18.57 48.38
CA ASN A 332 -25.72 19.39 49.49
C ASN A 332 -26.88 18.74 50.29
N GLU A 333 -27.59 17.77 49.71
CA GLU A 333 -28.67 17.06 50.43
C GLU A 333 -28.13 15.91 51.32
N GLY A 334 -27.11 15.17 50.84
CA GLY A 334 -26.51 14.07 51.60
C GLY A 334 -25.71 14.53 52.83
N SER A 335 -25.09 15.72 52.78
CA SER A 335 -24.29 16.25 53.89
C SER A 335 -25.14 16.86 55.02
N ARG A 336 -26.35 17.32 54.73
CA ARG A 336 -27.28 17.82 55.76
C ARG A 336 -27.83 16.69 56.63
N LEU A 337 -28.19 15.55 56.06
CA LEU A 337 -28.76 14.42 56.81
C LEU A 337 -27.76 13.75 57.77
N LYS A 338 -26.46 13.70 57.43
CA LYS A 338 -25.43 13.14 58.34
C LYS A 338 -25.13 14.03 59.55
N SER A 339 -25.30 15.34 59.44
CA SER A 339 -25.13 16.26 60.58
C SER A 339 -26.22 16.15 61.65
N PHE A 340 -27.39 15.57 61.31
CA PHE A 340 -28.55 15.52 62.20
C PHE A 340 -28.60 14.28 63.10
N PHE A 341 -27.97 13.16 62.70
CA PHE A 341 -27.98 11.90 63.48
C PHE A 341 -26.76 11.68 64.39
N GLY A 342 -25.74 12.55 64.35
CA GLY A 342 -24.47 12.33 65.04
C GLY A 342 -24.39 12.80 66.50
N ARG A 343 -25.47 13.31 67.12
CA ARG A 343 -25.39 13.99 68.43
C ARG A 343 -26.43 13.48 69.42
N SER A 344 -26.30 12.23 69.87
CA SER A 344 -26.99 11.74 71.07
C SER A 344 -26.31 10.51 71.65
N LYS A 345 -25.34 10.75 72.54
CA LYS A 345 -24.92 9.81 73.58
C LYS A 345 -24.13 10.59 74.64
N ASP A 346 -24.86 11.09 75.63
CA ASP A 346 -24.39 11.34 76.99
C ASP A 346 -25.41 10.69 77.93
#